data_AF-A0A6N7W3S7-F1
#
_entry.id   AF-A0A6N7W3S7-F1
#
_cell.length_a   1.000
_cell.length_b   1.000
_cell.length_c   1.000
_cell.angle_alpha   90.00
_cell.angle_beta   90.00
_cell.angle_gamma   90.00
#
_symmetry.space_group_name_H-M   'P 1'
#
loop_
_entity.id
_entity.type
_entity.pdbx_description
1 polymer ?
#
loop_
_entity_poly.entity_id
_entity_poly.type
_entity_poly.pdbx_seq_one_letter_code
_entity_poly.pdbx_strand_id
1 'polypeptide(L)'
;MRDYRKSDYAINKYSPNIVYRFHDEIIEVSLEDYLKENPDKTEQDFAELKALSDEIYYEQDRAESAQTRKDVSIHGLEEMDCCSTRPLEDELEELAVEVQNRCYARTALERLFAAGVLTEVQKRRFRLHVFRGLSTRQIGRLEGTSHQAVAKSLNLAIEKLKKFFAEQG
;
A
#
# COMPACT_ATOMS: atom_id res chain seq x y z
N MET A 1 -7.91 30.27 -23.90
CA MET A 1 -7.91 31.20 -22.75
C MET A 1 -9.37 31.48 -22.41
N ARG A 2 -9.83 31.17 -21.19
CA ARG A 2 -11.24 31.36 -20.81
C ARG A 2 -11.53 32.86 -20.74
N ASP A 3 -12.60 33.31 -21.38
CA ASP A 3 -12.98 34.73 -21.39
C ASP A 3 -13.67 35.06 -20.07
N TYR A 4 -12.96 35.75 -19.18
CA TYR A 4 -13.44 36.10 -17.83
C TYR A 4 -14.73 36.94 -17.88
N ARG A 5 -14.98 37.67 -18.98
CA ARG A 5 -16.22 38.43 -19.17
C ARG A 5 -17.46 37.55 -19.43
N LYS A 6 -17.28 36.24 -19.58
CA LYS A 6 -18.35 35.26 -19.85
C LYS A 6 -18.50 34.22 -18.73
N SER A 7 -17.80 34.37 -17.60
CA SER A 7 -17.99 33.46 -16.46
C SER A 7 -19.39 33.65 -15.85
N ASP A 8 -19.92 32.61 -15.23
CA ASP A 8 -21.23 32.65 -14.56
C ASP A 8 -21.26 33.74 -13.48
N TYR A 9 -20.14 33.89 -12.76
CA TYR A 9 -19.93 34.98 -11.82
C TYR A 9 -20.05 36.35 -12.47
N ALA A 10 -19.39 36.60 -13.60
CA ALA A 10 -19.46 37.88 -14.28
C ALA A 10 -20.89 38.19 -14.74
N ILE A 11 -21.59 37.19 -15.29
CA ILE A 11 -22.97 37.34 -15.77
C ILE A 11 -23.91 37.68 -14.60
N ASN A 12 -23.81 36.97 -13.48
CA ASN A 12 -24.64 37.24 -12.30
C ASN A 12 -24.30 38.59 -11.65
N LYS A 13 -23.01 38.89 -11.46
CA LYS A 13 -22.54 40.10 -10.76
C LYS A 13 -22.92 41.40 -11.46
N TYR A 14 -22.84 41.43 -12.79
CA TYR A 14 -23.15 42.64 -13.57
C TYR A 14 -24.63 42.74 -13.94
N SER A 15 -25.44 41.72 -13.63
CA SER A 15 -26.89 41.77 -13.78
C SER A 15 -27.55 42.37 -12.53
N PRO A 16 -28.60 43.20 -12.69
CA PRO A 16 -29.44 43.62 -11.56
C PRO A 16 -30.29 42.48 -11.00
N ASN A 17 -30.49 41.40 -11.77
CA ASN A 17 -31.28 40.22 -11.42
C ASN A 17 -30.38 39.10 -10.90
N ILE A 18 -30.95 38.10 -10.22
CA ILE A 18 -30.23 36.85 -9.92
C ILE A 18 -30.27 35.96 -11.16
N VAL A 19 -29.10 35.61 -11.69
CA VAL A 19 -28.95 34.88 -12.96
C VAL A 19 -28.42 33.48 -12.72
N TYR A 20 -29.15 32.48 -13.20
CA TYR A 20 -28.77 31.07 -13.20
C TYR A 20 -28.61 30.55 -14.62
N ARG A 21 -27.41 30.09 -14.98
CA ARG A 21 -27.13 29.48 -16.28
C ARG A 21 -27.18 27.95 -16.19
N PHE A 22 -28.09 27.35 -16.94
CA PHE A 22 -28.14 25.92 -17.22
C PHE A 22 -27.40 25.59 -18.53
N HIS A 23 -27.30 24.32 -18.88
CA HIS A 23 -26.68 23.91 -20.15
C HIS A 23 -27.46 24.37 -21.39
N ASP A 24 -28.77 24.60 -21.25
CA ASP A 24 -29.69 24.84 -22.37
C ASP A 24 -30.32 26.24 -22.31
N GLU A 25 -30.41 26.84 -21.12
CA GLU A 25 -31.09 28.12 -20.92
C GLU A 25 -30.51 28.95 -19.76
N ILE A 26 -30.79 30.25 -19.76
CA ILE A 26 -30.45 31.16 -18.67
C ILE A 26 -31.76 31.64 -18.04
N ILE A 27 -31.89 31.43 -16.73
CA ILE A 27 -33.02 31.89 -15.93
C ILE A 27 -32.60 33.14 -15.17
N GLU A 28 -33.40 34.20 -15.25
CA GLU A 28 -33.22 35.42 -14.50
C GLU A 28 -34.38 35.60 -13.53
N VAL A 29 -34.09 35.81 -12.26
CA VAL A 29 -35.07 36.14 -11.23
C VAL A 29 -35.00 37.64 -10.99
N SER A 30 -36.06 38.35 -11.41
CA SER A 30 -36.21 39.77 -11.17
C SER A 30 -36.74 40.05 -9.76
N LEU A 31 -36.50 41.27 -9.27
CA LEU A 31 -37.09 41.73 -8.01
C LEU A 31 -38.62 41.69 -8.04
N GLU A 32 -39.22 42.03 -9.18
CA GLU A 32 -40.68 42.07 -9.36
C GLU A 32 -41.30 40.67 -9.21
N ASP A 33 -40.68 39.66 -9.84
CA ASP A 33 -41.14 38.28 -9.75
C ASP A 33 -40.96 37.72 -8.33
N TYR A 34 -39.84 38.03 -7.68
CA TYR A 34 -39.57 37.62 -6.30
C TYR A 34 -40.61 38.18 -5.31
N LEU A 35 -40.95 39.46 -5.41
CA LEU A 35 -41.95 40.11 -4.56
C LEU A 35 -43.38 39.63 -4.85
N LYS A 36 -43.67 39.26 -6.09
CA LYS A 36 -44.97 38.69 -6.47
C LYS A 36 -45.19 37.32 -5.83
N GLU A 37 -44.17 36.48 -5.79
CA GLU A 37 -44.24 35.14 -5.18
C GLU A 37 -44.08 35.18 -3.65
N ASN A 38 -43.44 36.22 -3.11
CA ASN A 38 -43.19 36.40 -1.69
C ASN A 38 -43.68 37.78 -1.20
N PRO A 39 -44.99 37.96 -0.99
CA PRO A 39 -45.56 39.25 -0.58
C PRO A 39 -45.10 39.72 0.82
N ASP A 40 -44.59 38.80 1.64
CA ASP A 40 -44.09 39.09 2.99
C ASP A 40 -42.65 39.59 3.02
N LYS A 41 -41.98 39.60 1.85
CA LYS A 41 -40.56 39.92 1.71
C LYS A 41 -40.34 41.34 1.21
N THR A 42 -39.16 41.87 1.51
CA THR A 42 -38.76 43.23 1.16
C THR A 42 -37.69 43.25 0.06
N GLU A 43 -37.48 44.41 -0.54
CA GLU A 43 -36.37 44.63 -1.49
C GLU A 43 -34.99 44.34 -0.85
N GLN A 44 -34.88 44.53 0.47
CA GLN A 44 -33.66 44.22 1.22
C GLN A 44 -33.39 42.72 1.24
N ASP A 45 -34.42 41.89 1.43
CA ASP A 45 -34.28 40.43 1.38
C ASP A 45 -33.76 39.98 0.00
N PHE A 46 -34.25 40.59 -1.08
CA PHE A 46 -33.77 40.29 -2.44
C PHE A 46 -32.30 40.71 -2.63
N ALA A 47 -31.91 41.88 -2.13
CA ALA A 47 -30.53 42.34 -2.20
C ALA A 47 -29.57 41.43 -1.41
N GLU A 48 -29.98 40.91 -0.25
CA GLU A 48 -29.24 39.92 0.52
C GLU A 48 -29.09 38.60 -0.25
N LEU A 49 -30.17 38.11 -0.86
CA LEU A 49 -30.13 36.91 -1.71
C LEU A 49 -29.24 37.11 -2.94
N LYS A 50 -29.28 38.28 -3.57
CA LYS A 50 -28.42 38.62 -4.70
C LYS A 50 -26.94 38.64 -4.28
N ALA A 51 -26.63 39.22 -3.13
CA ALA A 51 -25.28 39.23 -2.58
C ALA A 51 -24.78 37.81 -2.25
N LEU A 52 -25.63 36.96 -1.67
CA LEU A 52 -25.31 35.54 -1.43
C LEU A 52 -25.05 34.78 -2.73
N SER A 53 -25.89 35.00 -3.74
CA SER A 53 -25.71 34.42 -5.08
C SER A 53 -24.37 34.84 -5.71
N ASP A 54 -24.01 36.12 -5.61
CA ASP A 54 -22.73 36.64 -6.10
C ASP A 54 -21.53 35.98 -5.41
N GLU A 55 -21.59 35.78 -4.09
CA GLU A 55 -20.52 35.12 -3.34
C GLU A 55 -20.37 33.64 -3.73
N ILE A 56 -21.47 32.90 -3.87
CA ILE A 56 -21.44 31.49 -4.28
C ILE A 56 -20.77 31.34 -5.64
N TYR A 57 -21.16 32.17 -6.62
CA TYR A 57 -20.55 32.11 -7.95
C TYR A 57 -19.08 32.52 -7.94
N TYR A 58 -18.69 33.44 -7.05
CA TYR A 58 -17.28 33.83 -6.88
C TYR A 58 -16.43 32.67 -6.35
N GLU A 59 -16.90 31.99 -5.31
CA GLU A 59 -16.21 30.84 -4.73
C GLU A 59 -16.04 29.70 -5.74
N GLN A 60 -17.07 29.42 -6.54
CA GLN A 60 -17.03 28.42 -7.60
C GLN A 60 -15.97 28.74 -8.66
N ASP A 61 -15.95 29.97 -9.18
CA ASP A 61 -14.97 30.41 -10.19
C ASP A 61 -13.52 30.30 -9.66
N ARG A 62 -13.31 30.64 -8.38
CA ARG A 62 -12.01 30.48 -7.72
C ARG A 62 -11.61 29.01 -7.55
N ALA A 63 -12.53 28.16 -7.10
CA ALA A 63 -12.28 26.74 -6.90
C ALA A 63 -11.93 26.07 -8.24
N GLU A 64 -12.69 26.37 -9.30
CA GLU A 64 -12.43 25.85 -10.64
C GLU A 64 -11.08 26.32 -11.18
N SER A 65 -10.76 27.61 -11.01
CA SER A 65 -9.47 28.17 -11.40
C SER A 65 -8.31 27.50 -10.65
N ALA A 66 -8.48 27.19 -9.35
CA ALA A 66 -7.46 26.53 -8.55
C ALA A 66 -7.17 25.08 -9.01
N GLN A 67 -8.14 24.40 -9.62
CA GLN A 67 -7.95 23.04 -10.14
C GLN A 67 -7.48 23.03 -11.60
N THR A 68 -8.08 23.85 -12.46
CA THR A 68 -7.85 23.81 -13.91
C THR A 68 -6.57 24.50 -14.36
N ARG A 69 -6.02 25.44 -13.56
CA ARG A 69 -4.74 26.10 -13.84
C ARG A 69 -3.51 25.32 -13.39
N LYS A 70 -3.69 24.06 -13.00
CA LYS A 70 -2.58 23.18 -12.68
C LYS A 70 -2.01 22.64 -13.99
N ASP A 71 -0.84 23.11 -14.38
CA ASP A 71 -0.06 22.57 -15.50
C ASP A 71 0.56 21.24 -15.09
N VAL A 72 -0.27 20.23 -14.84
CA VAL A 72 0.16 18.87 -14.53
C VAL A 72 -0.05 18.03 -15.78
N SER A 73 1.04 17.50 -16.32
CA SER A 73 0.99 16.58 -17.45
C SER A 73 0.20 15.32 -17.05
N ILE A 74 -0.80 14.93 -17.86
CA ILE A 74 -1.54 13.67 -17.68
C ILE A 74 -0.58 12.47 -17.73
N HIS A 75 0.50 12.58 -18.50
CA HIS A 75 1.54 11.54 -18.63
C HIS A 75 2.63 11.62 -17.54
N GLY A 76 2.60 12.59 -16.63
CA GLY A 76 3.61 12.72 -15.56
C GLY A 76 3.61 11.55 -14.57
N LEU A 77 2.53 10.75 -14.54
CA LEU A 77 2.44 9.53 -13.73
C LEU A 77 3.21 8.34 -14.34
N GLU A 78 3.39 8.30 -15.65
CA GLU A 78 4.14 7.24 -16.34
C GLU A 78 5.65 7.36 -16.07
N GLU A 79 6.14 8.56 -15.73
CA GLU A 79 7.54 8.84 -15.40
C GLU A 79 7.87 8.67 -13.90
N MET A 80 6.89 8.36 -13.05
CA MET A 80 7.13 8.06 -11.63
C MET A 80 7.53 6.59 -11.47
N ASP A 81 8.85 6.37 -11.35
CA ASP A 81 9.50 5.07 -11.04
C ASP A 81 9.06 4.44 -9.69
N CYS A 82 8.05 5.01 -9.03
CA CYS A 82 7.58 4.67 -7.69
C CYS A 82 6.69 3.43 -7.64
N CYS A 83 6.21 2.94 -8.79
CA CYS A 83 5.23 1.86 -8.88
C CYS A 83 5.77 0.56 -9.48
N SER A 84 7.07 0.49 -9.79
CA SER A 84 7.68 -0.74 -10.30
C SER A 84 7.99 -1.70 -9.15
N THR A 85 7.02 -2.51 -8.76
CA THR A 85 7.28 -3.69 -7.92
C THR A 85 7.98 -4.77 -8.75
N ARG A 86 8.76 -5.63 -8.10
CA ARG A 86 9.36 -6.78 -8.78
C ARG A 86 8.28 -7.62 -9.48
N PRO A 87 8.58 -8.22 -10.64
CA PRO A 87 7.64 -9.12 -11.32
C PRO A 87 7.20 -10.24 -10.37
N LEU A 88 5.88 -10.49 -10.32
CA LEU A 88 5.30 -11.55 -9.48
C LEU A 88 5.86 -12.94 -9.79
N GLU A 89 6.27 -13.18 -11.03
CA GLU A 89 6.82 -14.46 -11.49
C GLU A 89 8.16 -14.77 -10.80
N ASP A 90 9.05 -13.77 -10.70
CA ASP A 90 10.34 -13.92 -10.02
C ASP A 90 10.14 -14.25 -8.52
N GLU A 91 9.20 -13.57 -7.85
CA GLU A 91 8.89 -13.81 -6.44
C GLU A 91 8.31 -15.22 -6.20
N LEU A 92 7.46 -15.69 -7.11
CA LEU A 92 6.89 -17.03 -7.03
C LEU A 92 7.93 -18.12 -7.29
N GLU A 93 8.86 -17.90 -8.22
CA GLU A 93 9.95 -18.84 -8.52
C GLU A 93 10.92 -18.96 -7.34
N GLU A 94 11.32 -17.84 -6.73
CA GLU A 94 12.12 -17.83 -5.50
C GLU A 94 11.43 -18.61 -4.36
N LEU A 95 10.14 -18.36 -4.13
CA LEU A 95 9.35 -19.05 -3.12
C LEU A 95 9.27 -20.57 -3.40
N ALA A 96 9.09 -20.97 -4.65
CA ALA A 96 9.05 -22.36 -5.06
C ALA A 96 10.39 -23.07 -4.79
N VAL A 97 11.51 -22.41 -5.11
CA VAL A 97 12.86 -22.91 -4.82
C VAL A 97 13.08 -23.07 -3.31
N GLU A 98 12.67 -22.10 -2.50
CA GLU A 98 12.77 -22.18 -1.04
C GLU A 98 11.96 -23.35 -0.46
N VAL A 99 10.70 -23.50 -0.89
CA VAL A 99 9.84 -24.61 -0.47
C VAL A 99 10.45 -25.95 -0.86
N GLN A 100 10.96 -26.06 -2.09
CA GLN A 100 11.59 -27.28 -2.57
C GLN A 100 12.86 -27.62 -1.78
N ASN A 101 13.70 -26.61 -1.48
CA ASN A 101 14.89 -26.79 -0.63
C ASN A 101 14.53 -27.27 0.77
N ARG A 102 13.45 -26.75 1.37
CA ARG A 102 12.95 -27.22 2.67
C ARG A 102 12.47 -28.67 2.60
N CYS A 103 11.79 -29.05 1.52
CA CYS A 103 11.39 -30.44 1.27
C CYS A 103 12.60 -31.36 1.15
N TYR A 104 13.62 -30.99 0.37
CA TYR A 104 14.86 -31.77 0.26
C TYR A 104 15.59 -31.90 1.60
N ALA A 105 15.69 -30.81 2.37
CA ALA A 105 16.31 -30.84 3.69
C ALA A 105 15.57 -31.78 4.65
N ARG A 106 14.23 -31.80 4.62
CA ARG A 106 13.41 -32.74 5.40
C ARG A 106 13.64 -34.19 4.97
N THR A 107 13.58 -34.48 3.68
CA THR A 107 13.78 -35.83 3.14
C THR A 107 15.20 -36.34 3.46
N ALA A 108 16.22 -35.49 3.35
CA ALA A 108 17.58 -35.81 3.73
C ALA A 108 17.69 -36.13 5.23
N LEU A 109 17.00 -35.37 6.08
CA LEU A 109 16.95 -35.62 7.53
C LEU A 109 16.29 -36.96 7.87
N GLU A 110 15.18 -37.29 7.20
CA GLU A 110 14.48 -38.56 7.38
C GLU A 110 15.35 -39.75 7.00
N ARG A 111 16.01 -39.68 5.83
CA ARG A 111 16.98 -40.71 5.39
C ARG A 111 18.13 -40.85 6.39
N LEU A 112 18.64 -39.73 6.90
CA LEU A 112 19.73 -39.67 7.87
C LEU A 112 19.34 -40.30 9.21
N PHE A 113 18.12 -40.08 9.69
CA PHE A 113 17.63 -40.69 10.92
C PHE A 113 17.24 -42.16 10.76
N ALA A 114 16.79 -42.58 9.57
CA ALA A 114 16.51 -43.97 9.24
C ALA A 114 17.78 -44.81 9.07
N ALA A 115 18.89 -44.23 8.60
CA ALA A 115 20.15 -44.93 8.36
C ALA A 115 20.86 -45.43 9.64
N GLY A 116 20.40 -45.04 10.84
CA GLY A 116 20.97 -45.51 12.12
C GLY A 116 22.41 -45.06 12.43
N VAL A 117 23.01 -44.22 11.58
CA VAL A 117 24.42 -43.78 11.66
C VAL A 117 24.69 -42.93 12.92
N LEU A 118 23.71 -42.14 13.34
CA LEU A 118 23.80 -41.25 14.49
C LEU A 118 23.11 -41.85 15.72
N THR A 119 23.72 -41.62 16.89
CA THR A 119 23.08 -41.90 18.19
C THR A 119 21.95 -40.92 18.48
N GLU A 120 21.00 -41.29 19.33
CA GLU A 120 19.87 -40.40 19.69
C GLU A 120 20.31 -39.04 20.27
N VAL A 121 21.41 -39.03 21.03
CA VAL A 121 22.02 -37.79 21.55
C VAL A 121 22.54 -36.90 20.41
N GLN A 122 23.18 -37.49 19.40
CA GLN A 122 23.67 -36.77 18.22
C GLN A 122 22.50 -36.22 17.39
N LYS A 123 21.46 -37.04 17.14
CA LYS A 123 20.25 -36.62 16.41
C LYS A 123 19.55 -35.45 17.10
N ARG A 124 19.37 -35.53 18.42
CA ARG A 124 18.74 -34.47 19.22
C ARG A 124 19.52 -33.16 19.16
N ARG A 125 20.83 -33.20 19.42
CA ARG A 125 21.69 -32.00 19.39
C ARG A 125 21.77 -31.38 18.00
N PHE A 126 21.88 -32.21 16.96
CA PHE A 126 21.86 -31.77 15.57
C PHE A 126 20.55 -31.03 15.23
N ARG A 127 19.40 -31.58 15.66
CA ARG A 127 18.10 -30.94 15.44
C ARG A 127 18.00 -29.56 16.11
N LEU A 128 18.46 -29.47 17.36
CA LEU A 128 18.45 -28.21 18.12
C LEU A 128 19.38 -27.15 17.51
N HIS A 129 20.55 -27.56 17.02
CA HIS A 129 21.52 -26.62 16.45
C HIS A 129 21.15 -26.17 15.04
N VAL A 130 20.87 -27.11 14.13
CA VAL A 130 20.69 -26.83 12.69
C VAL A 130 19.30 -26.31 12.37
N PHE A 131 18.25 -26.83 13.01
CA PHE A 131 16.87 -26.45 12.67
C PHE A 131 16.26 -25.40 13.61
N ARG A 132 16.71 -25.36 14.87
CA ARG A 132 16.23 -24.35 15.84
C ARG A 132 17.23 -23.21 16.06
N GLY A 133 18.38 -23.23 15.39
CA GLY A 133 19.40 -22.18 15.49
C GLY A 133 20.02 -22.01 16.88
N LEU A 134 19.87 -23.00 17.78
CA LEU A 134 20.38 -22.87 19.14
C LEU A 134 21.90 -23.01 19.16
N SER A 135 22.57 -22.12 19.88
CA SER A 135 24.01 -22.25 20.13
C SER A 135 24.30 -23.49 20.97
N THR A 136 25.49 -24.04 20.79
CA THR A 136 26.08 -25.10 21.63
C THR A 136 26.02 -24.77 23.13
N ARG A 137 26.03 -23.49 23.52
CA ARG A 137 25.95 -23.04 24.92
C ARG A 137 24.54 -23.16 25.44
N GLN A 138 23.55 -22.74 24.64
CA GLN A 138 22.13 -22.90 24.96
C GLN A 138 21.75 -24.37 25.05
N ILE A 139 22.23 -25.20 24.12
CA ILE A 139 21.99 -26.66 24.14
C ILE A 139 22.62 -27.28 25.39
N GLY A 140 23.87 -26.92 25.74
CA GLY A 140 24.51 -27.41 26.95
C GLY A 140 23.71 -27.09 28.22
N ARG A 141 23.19 -25.86 28.34
CA ARG A 141 22.30 -25.48 29.45
C ARG A 141 21.02 -26.29 29.47
N LEU A 142 20.37 -26.49 28.32
CA LEU A 142 19.13 -27.27 28.22
C LEU A 142 19.31 -28.76 28.57
N GLU A 143 20.49 -29.31 28.32
CA GLU A 143 20.79 -30.72 28.57
C GLU A 143 21.53 -30.96 29.89
N GLY A 144 21.87 -29.91 30.65
CA GLY A 144 22.71 -30.02 31.84
C GLY A 144 24.13 -30.52 31.54
N THR A 145 24.65 -30.28 30.33
CA THR A 145 25.97 -30.76 29.88
C THR A 145 26.88 -29.60 29.47
N SER A 146 28.20 -29.84 29.47
CA SER A 146 29.14 -28.81 29.05
C SER A 146 28.98 -28.50 27.56
N HIS A 147 29.11 -27.21 27.20
CA HIS A 147 29.16 -26.76 25.81
C HIS A 147 30.17 -27.56 24.96
N GLN A 148 31.31 -27.91 25.55
CA GLN A 148 32.36 -28.70 24.89
C GLN A 148 31.87 -30.11 24.52
N ALA A 149 31.10 -30.77 25.39
CA ALA A 149 30.52 -32.07 25.10
C ALA A 149 29.49 -32.00 23.95
N VAL A 150 28.68 -30.92 23.91
CA VAL A 150 27.75 -30.66 22.81
C VAL A 150 28.50 -30.43 21.49
N ALA A 151 29.54 -29.60 21.50
CA ALA A 151 30.35 -29.32 20.31
C ALA A 151 31.04 -30.59 19.78
N LYS A 152 31.66 -31.40 20.65
CA LYS A 152 32.25 -32.70 20.28
C LYS A 152 31.22 -33.64 19.66
N SER A 153 30.02 -33.72 20.25
CA SER A 153 28.93 -34.54 19.73
C SER A 153 28.44 -34.09 18.36
N LEU A 154 28.37 -32.79 18.11
CA LEU A 154 27.99 -32.22 16.81
C LEU A 154 29.05 -32.48 15.75
N ASN A 155 30.33 -32.25 16.06
CA ASN A 155 31.44 -32.52 15.15
C ASN A 155 31.48 -34.01 14.75
N LEU A 156 31.34 -34.91 15.72
CA LEU A 156 31.29 -36.35 15.45
C LEU A 156 30.07 -36.74 14.61
N ALA A 157 28.93 -36.06 14.81
CA ALA A 157 27.76 -36.25 13.96
C ALA A 157 28.07 -35.84 12.52
N ILE A 158 28.65 -34.65 12.31
CA ILE A 158 29.00 -34.15 10.97
C ILE A 158 30.00 -35.07 10.26
N GLU A 159 31.03 -35.57 10.95
CA GLU A 159 32.00 -36.50 10.36
C GLU A 159 31.34 -37.81 9.90
N LYS A 160 30.45 -38.37 10.73
CA LYS A 160 29.70 -39.57 10.37
C LYS A 160 28.80 -39.35 9.16
N LEU A 161 28.18 -38.17 9.06
CA LEU A 161 27.37 -37.79 7.90
C LEU A 161 28.22 -37.65 6.64
N LYS A 162 29.38 -37.00 6.74
CA LYS A 162 30.31 -36.89 5.61
C LYS A 162 30.73 -38.26 5.08
N LYS A 163 31.04 -39.21 5.97
CA LYS A 163 31.35 -40.60 5.56
C LYS A 163 30.18 -41.28 4.89
N PHE A 164 28.98 -41.19 5.49
CA PHE A 164 27.78 -41.78 4.92
C PHE A 164 27.44 -41.24 3.52
N PHE A 165 27.56 -39.93 3.29
CA PHE A 165 27.34 -39.35 1.97
C PHE A 165 28.46 -39.66 0.97
N ALA A 166 29.70 -39.83 1.43
CA ALA A 166 30.81 -40.25 0.58
C ALA A 166 30.73 -41.73 0.16
N GLU A 167 30.06 -42.57 0.93
CA GLU A 167 29.83 -44.00 0.63
C GLU A 167 28.60 -44.24 -0.28
N GLN A 168 27.72 -43.25 -0.45
CA GLN A 168 26.53 -43.34 -1.31
C GLN A 168 26.65 -42.60 -2.66
N GLY A 169 27.78 -41.92 -2.91
CA GLY A 169 28.12 -41.32 -4.21
C GLY A 169 29.02 -42.24 -5.02
#